data_AF-A0A941GS85-F1
#
_entry.id   AF-A0A941GS85-F1
#
_cell.length_a   1.000
_cell.length_b   1.000
_cell.length_c   1.000
_cell.angle_alpha   90.00
_cell.angle_beta   90.00
_cell.angle_gamma   90.00
#
_symmetry.space_group_name_H-M   'P 1'
#
loop_
_entity.id
_entity.type
_entity.pdbx_description
1 polymer ?
#
loop_
_entity_poly.entity_id
_entity_poly.type
_entity_poly.pdbx_seq_one_letter_code
_entity_poly.pdbx_strand_id
1 'polypeptide(L)' 'ASFHQSSKIKELIEKARCKLIFLPPYSPDLNKIEKFWARLKHYLRTTLSEFESLELALNNALKYVS' A
#
# COMPACT_ATOMS: atom_id res chain seq x y z
N ALA A 1 5.06 -12.08 0.58
CA ALA A 1 5.60 -12.59 -0.69
C ALA A 1 7.09 -12.88 -0.53
N SER A 2 7.58 -14.02 -1.04
CA SER A 2 8.98 -14.47 -0.84
C SER A 2 10.02 -13.49 -1.40
N PHE A 3 9.67 -12.73 -2.44
CA PHE A 3 10.56 -11.73 -3.02
C PHE A 3 10.93 -10.57 -2.07
N HIS A 4 10.15 -10.32 -1.00
CA HIS A 4 10.49 -9.31 0.02
C HIS A 4 11.57 -9.75 1.00
N GLN A 5 11.98 -11.03 0.98
CA GLN A 5 12.90 -11.62 1.97
C GLN A 5 14.32 -11.82 1.43
N SER A 6 14.66 -11.22 0.27
CA SER A 6 16.01 -11.32 -0.26
C SER A 6 17.04 -10.59 0.61
N SER A 7 18.25 -11.13 0.69
CA SER A 7 19.39 -10.49 1.37
C SER A 7 19.63 -9.07 0.85
N LYS A 8 19.53 -8.88 -0.46
CA LYS A 8 19.68 -7.58 -1.13
C LYS A 8 18.71 -6.52 -0.59
N ILE A 9 17.45 -6.87 -0.37
CA ILE A 9 16.46 -5.93 0.19
C ILE A 9 16.84 -5.54 1.62
N LYS A 10 17.23 -6.52 2.44
CA LYS A 10 17.66 -6.26 3.82
C LYS A 10 18.86 -5.31 3.86
N GLU A 11 19.89 -5.56 3.06
CA GLU A 11 21.07 -4.69 2.98
C GLU A 11 20.74 -3.25 2.57
N LEU A 12 19.86 -3.07 1.57
CA LEU A 12 19.44 -1.74 1.11
C LEU A 12 18.70 -0.96 2.21
N ILE A 13 17.84 -1.64 2.97
CA ILE A 13 17.07 -1.04 4.07
C ILE A 13 17.99 -0.66 5.23
N GLU A 14 18.94 -1.53 5.60
CA GLU A 14 19.91 -1.26 6.68
C GLU A 14 20.87 -0.12 6.31
N LYS A 15 21.31 -0.03 5.05
CA LYS A 15 22.08 1.13 4.53
C LYS A 15 21.32 2.44 4.66
N ALA A 16 20.00 2.42 4.50
CA ALA A 16 19.13 3.57 4.73
C ALA A 16 18.85 3.85 6.23
N ARG A 17 19.50 3.11 7.15
CA ARG A 17 19.30 3.18 8.61
C ARG A 17 17.87 2.83 9.05
N CYS A 18 17.17 2.05 8.23
CA CYS A 18 15.84 1.53 8.53
C CYS A 18 15.91 0.10 9.07
N LYS A 19 14.84 -0.34 9.72
CA LYS A 19 14.68 -1.73 10.19
C LYS A 19 13.60 -2.43 9.38
N LEU A 20 13.91 -3.63 8.92
CA LEU A 20 12.95 -4.49 8.23
C LEU A 20 12.12 -5.28 9.25
N ILE A 21 10.80 -5.12 9.20
CA ILE A 21 9.86 -5.83 10.07
C ILE A 21 9.03 -6.77 9.19
N PHE A 22 9.14 -8.08 9.45
CA PHE A 22 8.32 -9.07 8.78
C PHE A 22 7.05 -9.34 9.58
N LEU A 23 5.94 -9.53 8.87
CA LEU A 23 4.69 -9.98 9.45
C LEU A 23 4.59 -11.51 9.33
N PRO A 24 3.90 -12.18 10.26
CA PRO A 24 3.57 -13.60 10.11
C PRO A 24 2.76 -13.86 8.83
N PRO A 25 2.85 -15.05 8.23
CA PRO A 25 2.03 -15.43 7.09
C PRO A 25 0.53 -15.23 7.37
N TYR A 26 -0.23 -14.84 6.34
CA TYR A 26 -1.69 -14.66 6.40
C TYR A 26 -2.19 -13.74 7.53
N SER A 27 -1.38 -12.77 7.96
CA SER A 27 -1.75 -11.78 9.00
C SER A 27 -1.99 -10.38 8.40
N PRO A 28 -2.98 -10.19 7.51
CA PRO A 28 -3.28 -8.89 6.93
C PRO A 28 -3.76 -7.87 7.97
N ASP A 29 -4.35 -8.34 9.07
CA ASP A 29 -4.79 -7.54 10.21
C ASP A 29 -3.62 -6.78 10.88
N LEU A 30 -2.41 -7.34 10.83
CA LEU A 30 -1.20 -6.70 11.35
C LEU A 30 -0.58 -5.68 10.38
N ASN A 31 -1.02 -5.67 9.11
CA ASN A 31 -0.53 -4.75 8.11
C ASN A 31 -1.34 -3.44 8.11
N LYS A 32 -0.74 -2.37 8.64
CA LYS A 32 -1.44 -1.08 8.87
C LYS A 32 -2.04 -0.46 7.60
N ILE A 33 -1.49 -0.75 6.42
CA ILE A 33 -1.98 -0.19 5.15
C ILE A 33 -3.29 -0.83 4.67
N GLU A 34 -3.70 -1.99 5.19
CA GLU A 34 -4.91 -2.67 4.70
C GLU A 34 -6.19 -1.84 4.94
N LYS A 35 -6.28 -1.16 6.09
CA LYS A 35 -7.40 -0.25 6.39
C LYS A 35 -7.44 0.93 5.42
N PHE A 36 -6.28 1.45 5.03
CA PHE A 36 -6.16 2.49 4.03
C PHE A 36 -6.66 2.00 2.66
N TRP A 37 -6.24 0.82 2.22
CA TRP A 37 -6.71 0.23 0.96
C TRP A 37 -8.21 -0.02 0.94
N ALA A 38 -8.82 -0.43 2.06
CA ALA A 38 -10.26 -0.59 2.17
C ALA A 38 -11.00 0.74 1.91
N ARG A 39 -10.54 1.84 2.54
CA ARG A 39 -11.10 3.18 2.33
C ARG A 39 -10.90 3.68 0.89
N LEU A 40 -9.70 3.52 0.35
CA LEU A 40 -9.38 3.94 -1.02
C LEU A 40 -10.27 3.21 -2.04
N LYS A 41 -10.37 1.88 -1.94
CA LYS A 41 -11.23 1.09 -2.84
C LYS A 41 -12.70 1.41 -2.70
N HIS A 42 -13.16 1.76 -1.49
CA HIS A 42 -14.55 2.17 -1.28
C HIS A 42 -14.87 3.45 -2.05
N TYR A 43 -14.01 4.48 -1.93
CA TYR A 43 -14.17 5.73 -2.65
C TYR A 43 -14.12 5.53 -4.18
N LEU A 44 -13.13 4.79 -4.68
CA LEU A 44 -12.98 4.57 -6.12
C LEU A 44 -14.17 3.83 -6.74
N ARG A 45 -14.82 2.92 -6.00
CA ARG A 45 -15.99 2.19 -6.52
C ARG A 45 -17.14 3.11 -6.92
N THR A 46 -17.27 4.28 -6.28
CA THR A 46 -18.35 5.21 -6.57
C THR A 46 -17.94 6.33 -7.52
N THR A 47 -16.65 6.67 -7.59
CA THR A 47 -16.18 7.84 -8.34
C THR A 47 -15.42 7.50 -9.63
N LEU A 48 -15.02 6.24 -9.86
CA LEU A 48 -14.15 5.89 -10.99
C LEU A 48 -14.72 6.28 -12.36
N SER A 49 -16.06 6.20 -12.55
CA SER A 49 -16.72 6.59 -13.80
C SER A 49 -16.72 8.09 -14.07
N GLU A 50 -16.40 8.91 -13.08
CA GLU A 50 -16.34 10.38 -13.18
C GLU A 50 -15.00 10.87 -13.73
N PHE A 51 -14.01 9.99 -13.86
CA PHE A 51 -12.67 10.33 -14.31
C PHE A 51 -12.32 9.64 -15.62
N GLU A 52 -11.57 10.34 -16.46
CA GLU A 52 -11.09 9.83 -17.75
C GLU A 52 -10.07 8.70 -17.60
N SER A 53 -9.39 8.61 -16.45
CA SER A 53 -8.38 7.59 -16.18
C SER A 53 -8.33 7.18 -14.71
N LEU A 54 -7.85 5.96 -14.48
CA LEU A 54 -7.58 5.45 -13.13
C LEU A 54 -6.56 6.33 -12.38
N GLU A 55 -5.57 6.89 -13.08
CA GLU A 55 -4.57 7.78 -12.47
C GLU A 55 -5.22 9.05 -11.90
N LEU A 56 -6.12 9.69 -12.65
CA LEU A 56 -6.84 10.87 -12.19
C LEU A 56 -7.76 10.53 -11.00
N ALA A 57 -8.48 9.41 -11.09
CA ALA A 57 -9.32 8.93 -9.99
C ALA A 57 -8.49 8.63 -8.73
N LEU A 58 -7.32 8.00 -8.88
CA LEU A 58 -6.41 7.70 -7.76
C LEU A 58 -5.85 8.98 -7.13
N ASN A 59 -5.39 9.94 -7.93
CA ASN A 59 -4.88 11.21 -7.43
C ASN A 59 -5.95 11.99 -6.65
N ASN A 60 -7.20 11.95 -7.12
CA ASN A 60 -8.32 12.54 -6.40
C ASN A 60 -8.63 11.77 -5.10
N ALA A 61 -8.74 10.44 -5.19
CA ALA A 61 -9.05 9.59 -4.05
C ALA A 61 -7.99 9.70 -2.95
N LEU A 62 -6.71 9.73 -3.31
CA LEU A 62 -5.60 9.87 -2.36
C LEU A 62 -5.71 11.16 -1.54
N LYS A 63 -6.11 12.29 -2.15
CA LYS A 63 -6.36 13.56 -1.45
C LYS A 63 -7.53 13.50 -0.48
N TYR A 64 -8.51 12.64 -0.76
CA TYR A 64 -9.71 12.47 0.06
C TYR A 64 -9.50 11.51 1.24
N VAL A 65 -8.67 10.49 1.06
CA VAL A 65 -8.43 9.47 2.11
C VAL A 65 -7.24 9.76 3.03
N SER A 66 -6.32 10.65 2.61
CA SER A 66 -5.20 11.18 3.39
C SER A 66 -5.67 12.20 4.42
#